data_AF-K1PPA7-F1
#
_entry.id   AF-K1PPA7-F1
#
_cell.length_a   1.000
_cell.length_b   1.000
_cell.length_c   1.000
_cell.angle_alpha   90.00
_cell.angle_beta   90.00
_cell.angle_gamma   90.00
#
_symmetry.space_group_name_H-M   'P 1'
#
loop_
_entity.id
_entity.type
_entity.pdbx_description
1 polymer ?
#
loop_
_entity_poly.entity_id
_entity_poly.type
_entity_poly.pdbx_seq_one_letter_code
_entity_poly.pdbx_strand_id
1 'polypeptide(L)'
;MCESSQHPPLPSNSTTPPPTKICAHRWKDNYLNIHLNGISHMNGICYQLNSSLSQSARKIPALTIRERLVNRQRYAEFSMGGLGMSAMFSGVSGYMLFGAPGMNDWSGGVVIERDGTNTNDIHYIEPPRSSYQDFQIGSSLAVGNYLFKSTKSIALGAPRAGKVLIYEWMDKSNHPVYTIEDGKVGSRFGSSLLTYRFANRYLDDIIIGAPYFSANYVNEGRIYVFKSRGIVNLNA
;
A
#
# COMPACT_ATOMS: atom_id res chain seq x y z
N MET A 1 -20.87 -6.48 -4.49
CA MET A 1 -19.94 -6.08 -5.57
C MET A 1 -20.01 -4.57 -5.67
N CYS A 2 -18.99 -3.86 -5.19
CA CYS A 2 -18.87 -2.42 -5.40
C CYS A 2 -17.78 -2.23 -6.46
N GLU A 3 -18.17 -1.89 -7.69
CA GLU A 3 -17.25 -1.35 -8.68
C GLU A 3 -16.71 -0.03 -8.12
N SER A 4 -15.40 0.02 -7.89
CA SER A 4 -14.70 1.26 -7.57
C SER A 4 -14.89 2.24 -8.72
N SER A 5 -15.30 3.46 -8.37
CA SER A 5 -15.57 4.57 -9.29
C SER A 5 -14.42 4.82 -10.26
N GLN A 6 -14.76 4.70 -11.54
CA GLN A 6 -14.20 5.42 -12.70
C GLN A 6 -12.70 5.70 -12.65
N HIS A 7 -11.94 4.83 -13.32
CA HIS A 7 -10.69 5.24 -13.96
C HIS A 7 -10.92 6.57 -14.71
N PRO A 8 -9.98 7.54 -14.65
CA PRO A 8 -9.99 8.61 -15.64
C PRO A 8 -9.97 7.98 -17.04
N PRO A 9 -10.72 8.52 -18.02
CA PRO A 9 -10.70 7.99 -19.37
C PRO A 9 -9.25 7.96 -19.86
N LEU A 10 -8.84 6.80 -20.40
CA LEU A 10 -7.55 6.64 -21.05
C LEU A 10 -7.39 7.79 -22.06
N PRO A 11 -6.19 8.39 -22.19
CA PRO A 11 -5.94 9.32 -23.28
C PRO A 11 -6.30 8.64 -24.59
N SER A 12 -7.10 9.33 -25.40
CA SER A 12 -7.86 8.83 -26.56
C SER A 12 -7.02 8.33 -27.75
N ASN A 13 -5.74 8.03 -27.54
CA ASN A 13 -4.80 7.54 -28.56
C ASN A 13 -4.12 6.21 -28.22
N SER A 14 -4.50 5.54 -27.12
CA SER A 14 -3.98 4.20 -26.78
C SER A 14 -5.02 3.13 -27.11
N THR A 15 -4.89 2.49 -28.28
CA THR A 15 -5.72 1.35 -28.70
C THR A 15 -5.45 0.07 -27.91
N THR A 16 -4.40 0.03 -27.09
CA THR A 16 -4.07 -1.13 -26.25
C THR A 16 -4.67 -0.98 -24.84
N PRO A 17 -5.40 -1.98 -24.33
CA PRO A 17 -5.86 -1.97 -22.94
C PRO A 17 -4.67 -1.95 -21.97
N PRO A 18 -4.84 -1.36 -20.77
CA PRO A 18 -3.76 -1.25 -19.79
C PRO A 18 -3.24 -2.63 -19.36
N PRO A 19 -1.96 -2.71 -18.93
CA PRO A 19 -1.38 -3.96 -18.47
C PRO A 19 -2.08 -4.47 -17.21
N THR A 20 -2.05 -5.78 -16.98
CA THR A 20 -2.53 -6.41 -15.75
C THR A 20 -1.35 -6.65 -14.82
N LYS A 21 -1.50 -6.40 -13.52
CA LYS A 21 -0.46 -6.67 -12.53
C LYS A 21 -0.98 -7.65 -11.47
N ILE A 22 -0.18 -8.65 -11.14
CA ILE A 22 -0.52 -9.75 -10.21
C ILE A 22 0.64 -9.94 -9.24
N CYS A 23 0.34 -10.23 -7.98
CA CYS A 23 1.35 -10.41 -6.94
C CYS A 23 1.22 -11.74 -6.20
N ALA A 24 2.34 -12.24 -5.69
CA ALA A 24 2.43 -13.39 -4.81
C ALA A 24 3.21 -13.00 -3.55
N HIS A 25 2.50 -12.39 -2.59
CA HIS A 25 3.09 -11.82 -1.38
C HIS A 25 3.81 -12.84 -0.46
N ARG A 26 3.55 -14.14 -0.61
CA ARG A 26 4.26 -15.20 0.13
C ARG A 26 5.37 -15.87 -0.68
N TRP A 27 5.72 -15.33 -1.84
CA TRP A 27 6.84 -15.82 -2.62
C TRP A 27 8.14 -15.70 -1.82
N LYS A 28 8.99 -16.71 -1.95
CA LYS A 28 10.23 -16.86 -1.20
C LYS A 28 11.40 -16.99 -2.16
N ASP A 29 12.47 -16.27 -1.86
CA ASP A 29 13.76 -16.47 -2.52
C ASP A 29 14.62 -17.40 -1.66
N ASN A 30 15.20 -18.43 -2.26
CA ASN A 30 16.09 -19.35 -1.54
C ASN A 30 17.50 -18.78 -1.34
N TYR A 31 17.84 -17.65 -1.96
CA TYR A 31 19.15 -17.01 -1.83
C TYR A 31 19.57 -16.81 -0.37
N LEU A 32 18.70 -16.22 0.46
CA LEU A 32 19.01 -15.94 1.87
C LEU A 32 19.08 -17.20 2.74
N ASN A 33 18.30 -18.23 2.39
CA ASN A 33 18.37 -19.53 3.05
C ASN A 33 19.75 -20.18 2.83
N ILE A 34 20.23 -20.16 1.59
CA ILE A 34 21.50 -20.78 1.20
C ILE A 34 22.71 -19.95 1.70
N HIS A 35 22.65 -18.63 1.63
CA HIS A 35 23.83 -17.77 1.79
C HIS A 35 23.90 -16.94 3.08
N LEU A 36 22.87 -16.94 3.93
CA LEU A 36 22.80 -15.99 5.04
C LEU A 36 22.45 -16.61 6.40
N ASN A 37 21.22 -17.11 6.57
CA ASN A 37 20.75 -17.53 7.90
C ASN A 37 19.94 -18.83 7.93
N GLY A 38 19.87 -19.57 6.82
CA GLY A 38 19.10 -20.83 6.76
C GLY A 38 17.58 -20.63 6.85
N ILE A 39 17.08 -19.40 6.76
CA ILE A 39 15.65 -19.10 6.85
C ILE A 39 15.12 -18.79 5.45
N SER A 40 13.92 -19.29 5.15
CA SER A 40 13.21 -18.94 3.92
C SER A 40 12.36 -17.70 4.14
N HIS A 41 12.70 -16.63 3.44
CA HIS A 41 12.18 -15.28 3.65
C HIS A 41 11.07 -14.94 2.66
N MET A 42 9.92 -14.47 3.17
CA MET A 42 8.74 -14.15 2.35
C MET A 42 8.81 -12.72 1.80
N ASN A 43 9.72 -12.50 0.86
CA ASN A 43 9.92 -11.19 0.22
C ASN A 43 8.66 -10.69 -0.50
N GLY A 44 7.86 -11.62 -1.05
CA GLY A 44 6.82 -11.30 -2.03
C GLY A 44 7.39 -11.09 -3.43
N ILE A 45 6.54 -10.93 -4.43
CA ILE A 45 6.92 -10.66 -5.83
C ILE A 45 5.68 -10.18 -6.59
N CYS A 46 5.86 -9.34 -7.61
CA CYS A 46 4.79 -8.97 -8.52
C CYS A 46 5.21 -9.17 -9.97
N TYR A 47 4.21 -9.28 -10.84
CA TYR A 47 4.34 -9.53 -12.27
C TYR A 47 3.44 -8.58 -13.03
N GLN A 48 3.95 -8.05 -14.14
CA GLN A 48 3.18 -7.27 -15.09
C GLN A 48 2.98 -8.08 -16.38
N LEU A 49 1.73 -8.29 -16.74
CA LEU A 49 1.29 -8.92 -17.97
C LEU A 49 0.75 -7.86 -18.93
N ASN A 50 0.89 -8.10 -20.23
CA ASN A 50 0.15 -7.31 -21.22
C ASN A 50 -1.35 -7.64 -21.15
N SER A 51 -2.16 -6.80 -21.78
CA SER A 51 -3.63 -6.94 -21.78
C SER A 51 -4.14 -8.21 -22.46
N SER A 52 -3.34 -8.83 -23.34
CA SER A 52 -3.67 -10.11 -23.98
C SER A 52 -3.22 -11.34 -23.19
N LEU A 53 -2.56 -11.16 -22.03
CA LEU A 53 -2.00 -12.22 -21.19
C LEU A 53 -1.07 -13.19 -21.94
N SER A 54 -0.51 -12.77 -23.07
CA SER A 54 0.13 -13.65 -24.06
C SER A 54 1.66 -13.57 -24.07
N GLN A 55 2.25 -12.58 -23.41
CA GLN A 55 3.71 -12.41 -23.31
C GLN A 55 4.24 -12.85 -21.95
N SER A 56 5.53 -13.15 -21.89
CA SER A 56 6.23 -13.41 -20.63
C SER A 56 6.08 -12.21 -19.69
N ALA A 57 5.64 -12.49 -18.46
CA ALA A 57 5.37 -11.45 -17.49
C ALA A 57 6.67 -10.74 -17.08
N ARG A 58 6.68 -9.40 -17.11
CA ARG A 58 7.77 -8.60 -16.52
C ARG A 58 7.72 -8.79 -15.02
N LYS A 59 8.77 -9.38 -14.45
CA LYS A 59 8.95 -9.47 -13.01
C LYS A 59 9.20 -8.07 -12.45
N ILE A 60 8.38 -7.67 -11.49
CA ILE A 60 8.63 -6.51 -10.65
C ILE A 60 9.36 -7.05 -9.43
N PRO A 61 10.69 -6.87 -9.37
CA PRO A 61 11.49 -7.55 -8.39
C PRO A 61 11.13 -7.06 -6.99
N ALA A 62 11.05 -8.03 -6.08
CA ALA A 62 10.96 -7.76 -4.67
C ALA A 62 12.28 -7.14 -4.22
N LEU A 63 12.19 -5.99 -3.55
CA LEU A 63 13.17 -5.47 -2.60
C LEU A 63 14.62 -5.70 -3.06
N THR A 64 14.94 -5.11 -4.21
CA THR A 64 16.15 -5.33 -5.02
C THR A 64 17.46 -4.97 -4.33
N ILE A 65 17.39 -4.26 -3.21
CA ILE A 65 18.54 -3.80 -2.44
C ILE A 65 18.99 -4.95 -1.53
N ARG A 66 19.85 -5.84 -2.07
CA ARG A 66 20.33 -7.04 -1.37
C ARG A 66 20.91 -6.74 0.02
N GLU A 67 21.60 -5.62 0.17
CA GLU A 67 22.20 -5.18 1.44
C GLU A 67 21.16 -4.83 2.52
N ARG A 68 19.92 -4.56 2.12
CA ARG A 68 18.80 -4.22 3.02
C ARG A 68 17.84 -5.41 3.23
N LEU A 69 18.17 -6.60 2.76
CA LEU A 69 17.37 -7.80 3.03
C LEU A 69 17.40 -8.14 4.52
N VAL A 70 18.59 -8.15 5.12
CA VAL A 70 18.81 -8.36 6.55
C VAL A 70 19.83 -7.32 7.02
N ASN A 71 19.47 -6.55 8.03
CA ASN A 71 20.34 -5.51 8.56
C ASN A 71 21.51 -6.12 9.36
N ARG A 72 22.57 -5.35 9.63
CA ARG A 72 23.67 -5.70 10.54
C ARG A 72 23.19 -6.08 11.95
N GLN A 73 22.07 -5.48 12.41
CA GLN A 73 21.41 -5.84 13.67
C GLN A 73 20.55 -7.13 13.59
N ARG A 74 20.62 -7.87 12.48
CA ARG A 74 19.97 -9.16 12.20
C ARG A 74 18.44 -9.19 12.16
N TYR A 75 17.75 -8.05 12.15
CA TYR A 75 16.32 -8.05 11.84
C TYR A 75 16.07 -8.08 10.33
N ALA A 76 14.91 -8.63 9.95
CA ALA A 76 14.44 -8.66 8.58
C ALA A 76 13.97 -7.26 8.17
N GLU A 77 14.86 -6.50 7.53
CA GLU A 77 14.53 -5.17 7.03
C GLU A 77 13.62 -5.33 5.82
N PHE A 78 14.08 -5.93 4.72
CA PHE A 78 13.22 -6.21 3.57
C PHE A 78 12.88 -7.70 3.37
N SER A 79 13.65 -8.60 3.95
CA SER A 79 13.54 -10.03 3.63
C SER A 79 12.14 -10.63 3.91
N MET A 80 11.39 -10.10 4.86
CA MET A 80 10.03 -10.54 5.18
C MET A 80 8.94 -9.65 4.59
N GLY A 81 9.28 -8.77 3.64
CA GLY A 81 8.46 -7.65 3.19
C GLY A 81 7.02 -8.00 2.78
N GLY A 82 6.79 -9.19 2.23
CA GLY A 82 5.45 -9.59 1.80
C GLY A 82 4.89 -8.71 0.68
N LEU A 83 5.76 -8.27 -0.24
CA LEU A 83 5.41 -7.33 -1.31
C LEU A 83 4.21 -7.80 -2.12
N GLY A 84 3.26 -6.89 -2.32
CA GLY A 84 2.05 -7.13 -3.08
C GLY A 84 0.97 -7.87 -2.28
N MET A 85 1.01 -7.79 -0.94
CA MET A 85 -0.14 -8.20 -0.11
C MET A 85 -1.38 -7.36 -0.47
N SER A 86 -1.15 -6.09 -0.78
CA SER A 86 -2.10 -5.23 -1.46
C SER A 86 -1.44 -4.60 -2.68
N ALA A 87 -2.23 -4.29 -3.71
CA ALA A 87 -1.73 -3.65 -4.92
C ALA A 87 -2.83 -2.80 -5.56
N MET A 88 -2.47 -1.66 -6.13
CA MET A 88 -3.42 -0.83 -6.87
C MET A 88 -2.72 0.14 -7.83
N PHE A 89 -3.38 0.46 -8.93
CA PHE A 89 -2.98 1.61 -9.75
C PHE A 89 -3.17 2.89 -8.95
N SER A 90 -2.23 3.81 -9.07
CA SER A 90 -2.28 5.09 -8.35
C SER A 90 -3.34 6.07 -8.89
N GLY A 91 -3.81 5.86 -10.12
CA GLY A 91 -4.55 6.86 -10.87
C GLY A 91 -3.68 8.00 -11.41
N VAL A 92 -2.39 8.03 -11.08
CA VAL A 92 -1.35 8.81 -11.76
C VAL A 92 -0.77 7.95 -12.88
N SER A 93 -0.76 8.46 -14.10
CA SER A 93 -0.30 7.71 -15.27
C SER A 93 1.11 7.15 -15.04
N GLY A 94 1.26 5.86 -15.25
CA GLY A 94 2.55 5.19 -15.17
C GLY A 94 3.02 4.86 -13.75
N TYR A 95 2.17 4.79 -12.73
CA TYR A 95 2.57 4.35 -11.39
C TYR A 95 1.62 3.34 -10.75
N MET A 96 2.19 2.29 -10.16
CA MET A 96 1.50 1.33 -9.30
C MET A 96 2.08 1.31 -7.88
N LEU A 97 1.23 1.03 -6.91
CA LEU A 97 1.59 0.84 -5.52
C LEU A 97 1.47 -0.64 -5.13
N PHE A 98 2.40 -1.10 -4.31
CA PHE A 98 2.42 -2.44 -3.74
C PHE A 98 2.68 -2.35 -2.24
N GLY A 99 1.71 -2.79 -1.44
CA GLY A 99 1.86 -2.87 -0.01
C GLY A 99 2.78 -4.01 0.41
N ALA A 100 3.62 -3.75 1.41
CA ALA A 100 4.63 -4.67 1.90
C ALA A 100 4.68 -4.62 3.45
N PRO A 101 3.69 -5.22 4.13
CA PRO A 101 3.51 -5.08 5.57
C PRO A 101 4.58 -5.71 6.44
N GLY A 102 5.45 -6.55 5.88
CA GLY A 102 6.58 -7.12 6.60
C GLY A 102 7.87 -6.31 6.52
N MET A 103 7.89 -5.20 5.76
CA MET A 103 9.06 -4.33 5.68
C MET A 103 9.40 -3.71 7.04
N ASN A 104 10.70 -3.45 7.24
CA ASN A 104 11.27 -2.84 8.44
C ASN A 104 10.81 -3.53 9.73
N ASP A 105 10.98 -4.86 9.77
CA ASP A 105 10.53 -5.75 10.85
C ASP A 105 9.07 -5.54 11.22
N TRP A 106 8.19 -5.79 10.25
CA TRP A 106 6.73 -5.72 10.40
C TRP A 106 6.15 -4.34 10.72
N SER A 107 6.96 -3.28 10.64
CA SER A 107 6.44 -1.92 10.60
C SER A 107 5.54 -1.74 9.36
N GLY A 108 6.01 -2.29 8.23
CA GLY A 108 5.35 -2.25 6.95
C GLY A 108 5.70 -1.01 6.14
N GLY A 109 5.12 -0.91 4.94
CA GLY A 109 5.39 0.17 4.00
C GLY A 109 4.71 -0.06 2.66
N VAL A 110 5.02 0.81 1.71
CA VAL A 110 4.55 0.70 0.33
C VAL A 110 5.69 0.94 -0.65
N VAL A 111 5.65 0.20 -1.75
CA VAL A 111 6.56 0.31 -2.88
C VAL A 111 5.79 0.97 -4.02
N ILE A 112 6.30 2.08 -4.52
CA ILE A 112 5.77 2.79 -5.68
C ILE A 112 6.69 2.50 -6.86
N GLU A 113 6.15 1.87 -7.88
CA GLU A 113 6.88 1.50 -9.10
C GLU A 113 6.37 2.32 -10.28
N ARG A 114 7.30 2.87 -11.06
CA ARG A 114 6.98 3.52 -12.33
C ARG A 114 6.88 2.48 -13.45
N ASP A 115 5.78 2.49 -14.18
CA ASP A 115 5.60 1.71 -15.40
C ASP A 115 6.73 2.01 -16.41
N GLY A 116 7.37 0.97 -16.91
CA GLY A 116 8.46 1.08 -17.88
C GLY A 116 9.20 -0.23 -18.06
N THR A 117 10.29 -0.22 -18.83
CA THR A 117 11.16 -1.39 -18.98
C THR A 117 12.21 -1.48 -17.86
N ASN A 118 12.47 -0.37 -17.17
CA ASN A 118 13.49 -0.30 -16.12
C ASN A 118 12.89 -0.72 -14.76
N THR A 119 13.46 -1.73 -14.11
CA THR A 119 13.02 -2.21 -12.79
C THR A 119 13.63 -1.43 -11.62
N ASN A 120 14.44 -0.40 -11.91
CA ASN A 120 15.17 0.34 -10.90
C ASN A 120 14.48 1.65 -10.47
N ASP A 121 13.38 2.05 -11.12
CA ASP A 121 12.63 3.25 -10.75
C ASP A 121 11.55 2.91 -9.72
N ILE A 122 12.03 2.62 -8.50
CA ILE A 122 11.22 2.25 -7.36
C ILE A 122 11.43 3.27 -6.25
N HIS A 123 10.33 3.78 -5.72
CA HIS A 123 10.30 4.61 -4.52
C HIS A 123 9.65 3.84 -3.37
N TYR A 124 10.24 3.95 -2.18
CA TYR A 124 9.73 3.30 -0.98
C TYR A 124 9.22 4.36 -0.02
N ILE A 125 8.02 4.15 0.52
CA ILE A 125 7.57 4.84 1.72
C ILE A 125 7.80 3.87 2.89
N GLU A 126 8.73 4.25 3.75
CA GLU A 126 9.32 3.41 4.80
C GLU A 126 9.19 4.10 6.16
N PRO A 127 8.05 3.92 6.85
CA PRO A 127 7.86 4.44 8.19
C PRO A 127 8.99 3.98 9.13
N PRO A 128 9.53 4.86 10.00
CA PRO A 128 10.64 4.50 10.87
C PRO A 128 10.21 3.44 11.89
N ARG A 129 10.95 2.33 11.90
CA ARG A 129 10.66 1.18 12.77
C ARG A 129 10.45 1.55 14.24
N SER A 130 11.24 2.48 14.78
CA SER A 130 11.18 2.91 16.18
C SER A 130 9.80 3.42 16.61
N SER A 131 9.01 3.94 15.67
CA SER A 131 7.71 4.57 15.94
C SER A 131 6.52 3.73 15.47
N TYR A 132 6.75 2.79 14.55
CA TYR A 132 5.71 2.05 13.84
C TYR A 132 5.88 0.53 13.92
N GLN A 133 6.66 0.05 14.88
CA GLN A 133 6.95 -1.36 15.05
C GLN A 133 5.65 -2.17 15.03
N ASP A 134 5.63 -3.24 14.23
CA ASP A 134 4.53 -4.20 14.19
C ASP A 134 3.18 -3.65 13.66
N PHE A 135 3.13 -2.46 13.06
CA PHE A 135 1.89 -1.86 12.57
C PHE A 135 1.31 -2.56 11.32
N GLN A 136 2.14 -3.29 10.56
CA GLN A 136 1.78 -3.94 9.30
C GLN A 136 1.24 -2.93 8.27
N ILE A 137 1.88 -1.77 8.18
CA ILE A 137 1.52 -0.68 7.26
C ILE A 137 1.57 -1.19 5.82
N GLY A 138 0.58 -0.80 5.00
CA GLY A 138 0.46 -1.28 3.62
C GLY A 138 -0.23 -2.64 3.50
N SER A 139 -0.88 -3.13 4.55
CA SER A 139 -1.77 -4.30 4.43
C SER A 139 -2.93 -4.06 3.46
N SER A 140 -3.37 -2.81 3.35
CA SER A 140 -4.34 -2.34 2.34
C SER A 140 -3.99 -0.93 1.87
N LEU A 141 -4.41 -0.56 0.67
CA LEU A 141 -4.07 0.71 0.02
C LEU A 141 -5.33 1.40 -0.47
N ALA A 142 -5.32 2.74 -0.45
CA ALA A 142 -6.25 3.57 -1.21
C ALA A 142 -5.53 4.85 -1.65
N VAL A 143 -5.94 5.41 -2.79
CA VAL A 143 -5.39 6.66 -3.32
C VAL A 143 -6.54 7.63 -3.58
N GLY A 144 -6.38 8.87 -3.15
CA GLY A 144 -7.42 9.90 -3.26
C GLY A 144 -6.88 11.27 -2.88
N ASN A 145 -7.66 12.31 -3.12
CA ASN A 145 -7.36 13.68 -2.71
C ASN A 145 -7.87 13.87 -1.27
N TYR A 146 -7.15 13.36 -0.28
CA TYR A 146 -7.58 13.41 1.13
C TYR A 146 -7.14 14.70 1.83
N LEU A 147 -5.91 15.15 1.57
CA LEU A 147 -5.30 16.25 2.32
C LEU A 147 -5.51 17.60 1.65
N PHE A 148 -5.36 17.63 0.32
CA PHE A 148 -5.41 18.83 -0.50
C PHE A 148 -6.29 18.61 -1.74
N LYS A 149 -6.83 19.71 -2.27
CA LYS A 149 -7.80 19.68 -3.38
C LYS A 149 -7.20 19.21 -4.71
N SER A 150 -5.91 19.49 -4.92
CA SER A 150 -5.22 19.29 -6.20
C SER A 150 -4.08 18.26 -6.15
N THR A 151 -3.70 17.79 -4.96
CA THR A 151 -2.62 16.78 -4.83
C THR A 151 -3.19 15.46 -4.34
N LYS A 152 -2.62 14.37 -4.87
CA LYS A 152 -2.97 13.01 -4.48
C LYS A 152 -2.37 12.70 -3.11
N SER A 153 -3.06 11.83 -2.39
CA SER A 153 -2.64 11.28 -1.12
C SER A 153 -2.73 9.76 -1.16
N ILE A 154 -1.86 9.10 -0.42
CA ILE A 154 -1.82 7.65 -0.29
C ILE A 154 -2.28 7.31 1.12
N ALA A 155 -3.32 6.50 1.23
CA ALA A 155 -3.77 5.94 2.50
C ALA A 155 -3.26 4.50 2.63
N LEU A 156 -2.56 4.23 3.73
CA LEU A 156 -1.97 2.94 4.06
C LEU A 156 -2.66 2.37 5.30
N GLY A 157 -3.27 1.20 5.15
CA GLY A 157 -3.88 0.48 6.26
C GLY A 157 -2.83 -0.17 7.15
N ALA A 158 -2.99 -0.02 8.46
CA ALA A 158 -2.15 -0.59 9.51
C ALA A 158 -3.03 -1.38 10.50
N PRO A 159 -3.60 -2.51 10.08
CA PRO A 159 -4.64 -3.22 10.84
C PRO A 159 -4.18 -3.74 12.19
N ARG A 160 -2.88 -4.00 12.38
CA ARG A 160 -2.35 -4.46 13.68
C ARG A 160 -2.34 -3.33 14.71
N ALA A 161 -2.11 -2.09 14.28
CA ALA A 161 -2.24 -0.91 15.12
C ALA A 161 -3.69 -0.39 15.21
N GLY A 162 -4.58 -0.84 14.31
CA GLY A 162 -5.93 -0.30 14.19
C GLY A 162 -5.94 1.13 13.65
N LYS A 163 -5.06 1.44 12.68
CA LYS A 163 -4.85 2.79 12.16
C LYS A 163 -4.88 2.84 10.63
N VAL A 164 -5.07 4.04 10.09
CA VAL A 164 -4.81 4.35 8.68
C VAL A 164 -3.92 5.58 8.59
N LEU A 165 -2.79 5.44 7.90
CA LEU A 165 -1.79 6.50 7.76
C LEU A 165 -1.95 7.15 6.39
N ILE A 166 -1.98 8.47 6.34
CA ILE A 166 -2.15 9.24 5.11
C ILE A 166 -0.87 10.01 4.80
N TYR A 167 -0.31 9.73 3.63
CA TYR A 167 0.88 10.35 3.08
C TYR A 167 0.50 11.26 1.90
N GLU A 168 1.28 12.31 1.68
CA GLU A 168 1.24 13.02 0.40
C GLU A 168 1.93 12.18 -0.69
N TRP A 169 1.41 12.26 -1.92
CA TRP A 169 1.97 11.55 -3.06
C TRP A 169 3.43 11.93 -3.32
N MET A 170 4.32 10.94 -3.32
CA MET A 170 5.77 11.08 -3.57
C MET A 170 6.51 11.98 -2.56
N ASP A 171 5.93 12.20 -1.37
CA ASP A 171 6.65 12.84 -0.27
C ASP A 171 7.78 11.91 0.22
N LYS A 172 8.96 12.51 0.45
CA LYS A 172 10.18 11.81 0.85
C LYS A 172 10.38 11.76 2.36
N SER A 173 9.48 12.36 3.15
CA SER A 173 9.64 12.43 4.60
C SER A 173 9.56 11.07 5.30
N ASN A 174 8.95 10.05 4.67
CA ASN A 174 8.60 8.76 5.29
C ASN A 174 7.69 8.88 6.54
N HIS A 175 7.13 10.07 6.80
CA HIS A 175 6.22 10.34 7.88
C HIS A 175 4.81 10.63 7.34
N PRO A 176 3.76 10.09 7.96
CA PRO A 176 2.40 10.40 7.53
C PRO A 176 2.10 11.86 7.86
N VAL A 177 1.40 12.53 6.95
CA VAL A 177 0.88 13.89 7.18
C VAL A 177 -0.29 13.84 8.17
N TYR A 178 -1.08 12.76 8.13
CA TYR A 178 -2.22 12.55 9.02
C TYR A 178 -2.41 11.07 9.33
N THR A 179 -2.90 10.76 10.53
CA THR A 179 -3.25 9.39 10.91
C THR A 179 -4.68 9.36 11.45
N ILE A 180 -5.48 8.42 10.94
CA ILE A 180 -6.82 8.11 11.46
C ILE A 180 -6.65 7.04 12.53
N GLU A 181 -7.06 7.36 13.77
CA GLU A 181 -6.80 6.55 14.97
C GLU A 181 -8.07 6.07 15.70
N ASP A 182 -9.24 6.21 15.07
CA ASP A 182 -10.54 5.82 15.63
C ASP A 182 -10.76 4.29 15.76
N GLY A 183 -9.78 3.50 15.30
CA GLY A 183 -9.84 2.05 15.34
C GLY A 183 -9.62 1.49 16.75
N LYS A 184 -10.42 0.48 17.13
CA LYS A 184 -10.16 -0.30 18.34
C LYS A 184 -9.03 -1.29 18.07
N VAL A 185 -8.09 -1.44 19.00
CA VAL A 185 -7.07 -2.51 18.94
C VAL A 185 -7.78 -3.87 18.83
N GLY A 186 -7.25 -4.75 17.98
CA GLY A 186 -7.84 -6.08 17.72
C GLY A 186 -8.99 -6.09 16.71
N SER A 187 -9.65 -4.94 16.44
CA SER A 187 -10.72 -4.86 15.43
C SER A 187 -10.24 -5.00 13.99
N ARG A 188 -8.92 -4.90 13.79
CA ARG A 188 -8.25 -4.77 12.50
C ARG A 188 -8.76 -3.61 11.65
N PHE A 189 -9.11 -2.50 12.29
CA PHE A 189 -9.37 -1.25 11.59
C PHE A 189 -8.23 -0.90 10.63
N GLY A 190 -8.57 -0.64 9.37
CA GLY A 190 -7.58 -0.42 8.31
C GLY A 190 -7.16 -1.70 7.60
N SER A 191 -7.92 -2.81 7.70
CA SER A 191 -7.65 -4.03 6.94
C SER A 191 -8.05 -3.94 5.47
N SER A 192 -8.97 -3.02 5.14
CA SER A 192 -9.45 -2.76 3.80
C SER A 192 -9.81 -1.28 3.68
N LEU A 193 -9.43 -0.67 2.57
CA LEU A 193 -9.66 0.75 2.31
C LEU A 193 -10.36 0.91 0.96
N LEU A 194 -11.19 1.95 0.87
CA LEU A 194 -11.80 2.38 -0.38
C LEU A 194 -11.87 3.90 -0.41
N THR A 195 -11.42 4.48 -1.52
CA THR A 195 -11.64 5.88 -1.86
C THR A 195 -13.02 6.02 -2.49
N TYR A 196 -13.81 6.98 -2.01
CA TYR A 196 -15.05 7.36 -2.69
C TYR A 196 -15.35 8.84 -2.46
N ARG A 197 -15.94 9.53 -3.44
CA ARG A 197 -16.33 10.94 -3.31
C ARG A 197 -17.85 11.03 -3.24
N PHE A 198 -18.39 11.33 -2.06
CA PHE A 198 -19.84 11.40 -1.88
C PHE A 198 -20.44 12.73 -2.39
N ALA A 199 -19.99 13.85 -1.84
CA ALA A 199 -20.61 15.16 -2.10
C ALA A 199 -19.61 16.33 -2.24
N ASN A 200 -18.33 16.10 -1.90
CA ASN A 200 -17.31 17.14 -2.02
C ASN A 200 -16.87 17.28 -3.49
N ARG A 201 -16.65 18.50 -3.97
CA ARG A 201 -16.22 18.75 -5.35
C ARG A 201 -14.76 18.35 -5.61
N TYR A 202 -13.89 18.42 -4.59
CA TYR A 202 -12.44 18.33 -4.78
C TYR A 202 -11.75 17.28 -3.92
N LEU A 203 -12.27 17.03 -2.72
CA LEU A 203 -11.70 16.03 -1.81
C LEU A 203 -12.39 14.69 -1.99
N ASP A 204 -11.64 13.62 -1.74
CA ASP A 204 -12.16 12.26 -1.66
C ASP A 204 -12.37 11.88 -0.19
N ASP A 205 -13.39 11.06 0.07
CA ASP A 205 -13.67 10.48 1.37
C ASP A 205 -13.05 9.07 1.43
N ILE A 206 -12.78 8.58 2.64
CA ILE A 206 -12.17 7.26 2.85
C ILE A 206 -13.11 6.36 3.66
N ILE A 207 -13.31 5.15 3.13
CA ILE A 207 -14.09 4.10 3.76
C ILE A 207 -13.12 3.05 4.30
N ILE A 208 -13.29 2.68 5.56
CA ILE A 208 -12.35 1.84 6.30
C ILE A 208 -13.07 0.63 6.89
N GLY A 209 -12.55 -0.57 6.61
CA GLY A 209 -13.03 -1.81 7.21
C GLY A 209 -12.34 -2.14 8.53
N ALA A 210 -13.12 -2.67 9.47
CA ALA A 210 -12.66 -3.26 10.73
C ALA A 210 -13.40 -4.61 10.93
N PRO A 211 -12.98 -5.69 10.27
CA PRO A 211 -13.73 -6.94 10.18
C PRO A 211 -13.87 -7.68 11.51
N TYR A 212 -12.99 -7.42 12.47
CA TYR A 212 -13.03 -8.04 13.81
C TYR A 212 -13.55 -7.06 14.87
N PHE A 213 -14.18 -5.98 14.45
CA PHE A 213 -14.85 -5.08 15.38
C PHE A 213 -15.94 -5.85 16.15
N SER A 214 -16.01 -5.60 17.47
CA SER A 214 -16.99 -6.17 18.38
C SER A 214 -17.63 -5.04 19.22
N ALA A 215 -18.97 -4.98 19.24
CA ALA A 215 -19.77 -4.13 20.12
C ALA A 215 -20.79 -4.96 20.90
N ASN A 216 -21.78 -5.54 20.22
CA ASN A 216 -22.82 -6.36 20.87
C ASN A 216 -22.57 -7.86 20.66
N TYR A 217 -21.87 -8.23 19.59
CA TYR A 217 -21.49 -9.60 19.28
C TYR A 217 -19.97 -9.70 19.17
N VAL A 218 -19.45 -10.90 18.92
CA VAL A 218 -18.02 -11.10 18.66
C VAL A 218 -17.82 -11.08 17.15
N ASN A 219 -16.92 -10.22 16.68
CA ASN A 219 -16.52 -10.09 15.28
C ASN A 219 -17.68 -9.80 14.31
N GLU A 220 -18.68 -8.99 14.68
CA GLU A 220 -19.72 -8.54 13.73
C GLU A 220 -19.15 -7.64 12.62
N GLY A 221 -17.97 -7.06 12.86
CA GLY A 221 -17.33 -6.15 11.93
C GLY A 221 -17.97 -4.77 11.90
N ARG A 222 -17.25 -3.82 11.31
CA ARG A 222 -17.72 -2.45 11.12
C ARG A 222 -17.08 -1.83 9.89
N ILE A 223 -17.84 -0.97 9.22
CA ILE A 223 -17.35 -0.07 8.19
C ILE A 223 -17.46 1.35 8.72
N TYR A 224 -16.40 2.11 8.56
CA TYR A 224 -16.33 3.52 8.93
C TYR A 224 -16.26 4.36 7.66
N VAL A 225 -16.93 5.52 7.67
CA VAL A 225 -16.88 6.48 6.57
C VAL A 225 -16.32 7.79 7.11
N PHE A 226 -15.13 8.16 6.65
CA PHE A 226 -14.47 9.41 7.02
C PHE A 226 -14.59 10.40 5.89
N LYS A 227 -15.34 11.47 6.15
CA LYS A 227 -15.51 12.56 5.19
C LYS A 227 -14.32 13.51 5.26
N SER A 228 -13.62 13.71 4.16
CA SER A 228 -12.47 14.60 4.16
C SER A 228 -12.91 16.07 4.13
N ARG A 229 -12.27 16.87 4.99
CA ARG A 229 -12.36 18.33 5.01
C ARG A 229 -11.07 19.01 4.53
N GLY A 230 -10.03 18.23 4.24
CA GLY A 230 -8.70 18.70 3.87
C GLY A 230 -7.98 19.39 5.04
N ILE A 231 -6.66 19.59 4.89
CA ILE A 231 -5.83 20.30 5.89
C ILE A 231 -5.91 21.82 5.71
N VAL A 232 -6.38 22.30 4.55
CA VAL A 232 -6.47 23.74 4.21
C VAL A 232 -7.47 24.53 5.09
N ASN A 233 -8.20 23.88 6.00
CA ASN A 233 -9.11 24.53 6.95
C ASN A 233 -8.60 24.55 8.41
N LEU A 234 -7.32 24.28 8.67
CA LEU A 234 -6.77 24.36 10.04
C LEU A 234 -6.30 25.78 10.45
N ASN A 235 -6.37 26.77 9.56
CA ASN A 235 -6.13 28.18 9.86
C ASN A 235 -7.14 29.07 9.10
N ALA A 236 -8.33 29.27 9.66
CA ALA A 236 -9.23 30.38 9.33
C ALA A 236 -10.14 30.66 10.54
#